data_AF-A0A967YCJ2-F1
#
_entry.id   AF-A0A967YCJ2-F1
#
_cell.length_a   1.000
_cell.length_b   1.000
_cell.length_c   1.000
_cell.angle_alpha   90.00
_cell.angle_beta   90.00
_cell.angle_gamma   90.00
#
_symmetry.space_group_name_H-M   'P 1'
#
loop_
_entity.id
_entity.type
_entity.pdbx_description
1 polymer ?
#
loop_
_entity_poly.entity_id
_entity_poly.type
_entity_poly.pdbx_seq_one_letter_code
_entity_poly.pdbx_strand_id
1 'polypeptide(L)'
;MKKTASAVSAIEDAFAEKVRIFSNDYLKCCVYISGIDPSTTTFTQKLYSTLISTSMLLEDFLDFHGAKNNTNWYFYRELTAAVRHLSLAANFQKHISNRLVFYDLADVGDFSEQGEATLDFLNSALMKMAPVILKEAQRLKIQMPATAYAAADFPSVVTSQMLDYDIDDKDKDQQKKNIVKISSEFLNIAKSFDQLKFYDPYPYKEILTLVPERMNEVEIRRYEMLVHNLQSSFDTYVIHG
;
A
#
# COMPACT_ATOMS: atom_id res chain seq x y z
N MET A 1 13.85 2.89 47.26
CA MET A 1 14.39 2.89 45.88
C MET A 1 14.46 1.51 45.19
N LYS A 2 13.78 0.44 45.67
CA LYS A 2 13.81 -0.90 45.03
C LYS A 2 12.59 -1.28 44.17
N LYS A 3 11.50 -0.49 44.20
CA LYS A 3 10.26 -0.82 43.45
C LYS A 3 10.26 -0.41 41.97
N THR A 4 11.13 0.52 41.57
CA THR A 4 11.18 1.02 40.18
C THR A 4 11.93 0.10 39.23
N ALA A 5 13.01 -0.57 39.67
CA ALA A 5 13.80 -1.44 38.79
C ALA A 5 13.07 -2.74 38.37
N SER A 6 12.21 -3.29 39.24
CA SER A 6 11.48 -4.55 38.97
C SER A 6 10.28 -4.37 38.04
N ALA A 7 9.64 -3.20 38.03
CA ALA A 7 8.54 -2.91 37.11
C ALA A 7 9.05 -2.57 35.71
N VAL A 8 10.22 -1.91 35.62
CA VAL A 8 10.86 -1.59 34.34
C VAL A 8 11.29 -2.87 33.61
N SER A 9 11.87 -3.87 34.29
CA SER A 9 12.26 -5.12 33.61
C SER A 9 11.06 -5.91 33.09
N ALA A 10 9.95 -5.97 33.85
CA ALA A 10 8.73 -6.65 33.40
C ALA A 10 8.05 -5.96 32.20
N ILE A 11 8.17 -4.64 32.09
CA ILE A 11 7.67 -3.86 30.94
C ILE A 11 8.59 -4.03 29.72
N GLU A 12 9.92 -4.07 29.93
CA GLU A 12 10.90 -4.35 28.88
C GLU A 12 10.74 -5.76 28.29
N ASP A 13 10.50 -6.77 29.14
CA ASP A 13 10.20 -8.14 28.71
C ASP A 13 8.90 -8.20 27.88
N ALA A 14 7.89 -7.39 28.23
CA ALA A 14 6.65 -7.30 27.47
C ALA A 14 6.83 -6.61 26.10
N PHE A 15 7.70 -5.61 25.98
CA PHE A 15 7.98 -4.95 24.71
C PHE A 15 8.80 -5.85 23.77
N ALA A 16 9.89 -6.43 24.28
CA ALA A 16 10.76 -7.31 23.49
C ALA A 16 10.01 -8.53 22.93
N GLU A 17 9.09 -9.09 23.71
CA GLU A 17 8.26 -10.19 23.25
C GLU A 17 7.22 -9.74 22.21
N LYS A 18 6.56 -8.60 22.42
CA LYS A 18 5.56 -8.09 21.47
C LYS A 18 6.18 -7.65 20.16
N VAL A 19 7.33 -6.97 20.18
CA VAL A 19 8.01 -6.54 18.95
C VAL A 19 8.46 -7.74 18.12
N ARG A 20 8.85 -8.84 18.77
CA ARG A 20 9.16 -10.12 18.12
C ARG A 20 7.94 -10.70 17.42
N ILE A 21 6.78 -10.69 18.07
CA ILE A 21 5.53 -11.19 17.50
C ILE A 21 5.10 -10.33 16.30
N PHE A 22 5.01 -9.01 16.47
CA PHE A 22 4.57 -8.10 15.40
C PHE A 22 5.56 -8.02 14.24
N SER A 23 6.85 -8.25 14.49
CA SER A 23 7.85 -8.32 13.42
C SER A 23 7.86 -9.66 12.67
N ASN A 24 7.23 -10.73 13.18
CA ASN A 24 7.46 -12.07 12.65
C ASN A 24 7.09 -12.20 11.16
N ASP A 25 5.83 -11.93 10.82
CA ASP A 25 5.34 -12.07 9.44
C ASP A 25 5.88 -10.97 8.52
N TYR A 26 6.14 -9.78 9.07
CA TYR A 26 6.84 -8.71 8.37
C TYR A 26 8.25 -9.15 7.93
N LEU A 27 9.02 -9.76 8.83
CA LEU A 27 10.36 -10.27 8.54
C LEU A 27 10.31 -11.49 7.62
N LYS A 28 9.28 -12.35 7.69
CA LYS A 28 9.10 -13.44 6.71
C LYS A 28 8.92 -12.91 5.30
N CYS A 29 8.16 -11.82 5.12
CA CYS A 29 8.03 -11.17 3.82
C CYS A 29 9.40 -10.64 3.34
N CYS A 30 10.18 -10.01 4.23
CA CYS A 30 11.51 -9.51 3.87
C CYS A 30 12.48 -10.65 3.49
N VAL A 31 12.44 -11.79 4.19
CA VAL A 31 13.22 -12.98 3.85
C VAL A 31 12.82 -13.52 2.47
N TYR A 32 11.52 -13.67 2.22
CA TYR A 32 11.00 -14.10 0.92
C TYR A 32 11.46 -13.18 -0.21
N ILE A 33 11.23 -11.87 -0.07
CA ILE A 33 11.59 -10.86 -1.08
C ILE A 33 13.11 -10.78 -1.32
N SER A 34 13.92 -11.02 -0.30
CA SER A 34 15.38 -11.03 -0.45
C SER A 34 15.90 -12.28 -1.18
N GLY A 35 15.10 -13.34 -1.24
CA GLY A 35 15.48 -14.64 -1.81
C GLY A 35 14.94 -14.92 -3.21
N ILE A 36 14.04 -14.08 -3.73
CA ILE A 36 13.45 -14.25 -5.06
C ILE A 36 14.33 -13.61 -6.14
N ASP A 37 14.30 -14.21 -7.33
CA ASP A 37 14.93 -13.66 -8.52
C ASP A 37 13.97 -12.67 -9.20
N PRO A 38 14.33 -11.37 -9.29
CA PRO A 38 13.48 -10.35 -9.90
C PRO A 38 13.15 -10.61 -11.36
N SER A 39 14.01 -11.35 -12.08
CA SER A 39 13.80 -11.65 -13.50
C SER A 39 12.75 -12.72 -13.75
N THR A 40 12.39 -13.50 -12.72
CA THR A 40 11.47 -14.64 -12.85
C THR A 40 10.28 -14.57 -11.90
N THR A 41 10.28 -13.63 -10.95
CA THR A 41 9.24 -13.54 -9.92
C THR A 41 8.52 -12.20 -9.94
N THR A 42 7.22 -12.24 -10.24
CA THR A 42 6.34 -11.07 -10.15
C THR A 42 5.67 -11.01 -8.78
N PHE A 43 5.61 -9.83 -8.19
CA PHE A 43 4.93 -9.61 -6.92
C PHE A 43 3.41 -9.65 -7.13
N THR A 44 2.70 -10.30 -6.21
CA THR A 44 1.24 -10.44 -6.29
C THR A 44 0.54 -9.48 -5.35
N GLN A 45 -0.74 -9.20 -5.61
CA GLN A 45 -1.58 -8.43 -4.69
C GLN A 45 -1.62 -9.05 -3.30
N LYS A 46 -1.61 -10.39 -3.20
CA LYS A 46 -1.56 -11.07 -1.91
C LYS A 46 -0.28 -10.74 -1.13
N LEU A 47 0.88 -10.68 -1.80
CA LEU A 47 2.13 -10.25 -1.17
C LEU A 47 2.05 -8.80 -0.70
N TYR A 48 1.57 -7.87 -1.55
CA TYR A 48 1.42 -6.48 -1.14
C TYR A 48 0.46 -6.32 0.04
N SER A 49 -0.71 -6.97 0.02
CA SER A 49 -1.65 -6.96 1.15
C SER A 49 -1.03 -7.46 2.46
N THR A 50 -0.20 -8.51 2.40
CA THR A 50 0.50 -9.02 3.59
C THR A 50 1.57 -8.05 4.09
N LEU A 51 2.35 -7.43 3.18
CA LEU A 51 3.30 -6.38 3.56
C LEU A 51 2.60 -5.19 4.21
N ILE A 52 1.48 -4.72 3.64
CA ILE A 52 0.69 -3.61 4.18
C ILE A 52 0.20 -3.92 5.59
N SER A 53 -0.45 -5.06 5.80
CA SER A 53 -1.06 -5.39 7.09
C SER A 53 -0.02 -5.61 8.19
N THR A 54 1.06 -6.32 7.88
CA THR A 54 2.14 -6.61 8.84
C THR A 54 2.95 -5.36 9.20
N SER A 55 3.29 -4.53 8.21
CA SER A 55 4.00 -3.27 8.46
C SER A 55 3.13 -2.23 9.18
N MET A 56 1.83 -2.15 8.89
CA MET A 56 0.89 -1.27 9.60
C MET A 56 0.83 -1.59 11.09
N LEU A 57 0.58 -2.85 11.42
CA LEU A 57 0.47 -3.26 12.82
C LEU A 57 1.78 -3.09 13.59
N LEU A 58 2.92 -3.35 12.94
CA LEU A 58 4.23 -3.12 13.52
C LEU A 58 4.54 -1.62 13.69
N GLU A 59 4.22 -0.79 12.71
CA GLU A 59 4.38 0.67 12.80
C GLU A 59 3.55 1.23 13.95
N ASP A 60 2.27 0.85 14.06
CA ASP A 60 1.39 1.28 15.14
C ASP A 60 1.94 0.88 16.51
N PHE A 61 2.45 -0.34 16.63
CA PHE A 61 3.09 -0.81 17.86
C PHE A 61 4.35 0.01 18.19
N LEU A 62 5.25 0.22 17.22
CA LEU A 62 6.47 1.00 17.41
C LEU A 62 6.14 2.46 17.79
N ASP A 63 5.15 3.06 17.14
CA ASP A 63 4.69 4.42 17.38
C ASP A 63 4.09 4.56 18.77
N PHE A 64 3.24 3.62 19.19
CA PHE A 64 2.67 3.58 20.54
C PHE A 64 3.76 3.55 21.62
N HIS A 65 4.87 2.87 21.34
CA HIS A 65 6.03 2.78 22.22
C HIS A 65 7.08 3.89 22.01
N GLY A 66 6.76 4.93 21.24
CA GLY A 66 7.59 6.12 21.10
C GLY A 66 8.82 5.96 20.22
N ALA A 67 8.85 4.97 19.31
CA ALA A 67 9.98 4.72 18.41
C ALA A 67 10.37 5.96 17.57
N LYS A 68 9.40 6.82 17.22
CA LYS A 68 9.66 8.10 16.51
C LYS A 68 10.66 9.01 17.22
N ASN A 69 10.76 8.92 18.54
CA ASN A 69 11.62 9.77 19.37
C ASN A 69 12.79 8.98 19.97
N ASN A 70 13.06 7.77 19.48
CA ASN A 70 14.07 6.88 20.03
C ASN A 70 15.17 6.61 19.00
N THR A 71 16.39 7.07 19.25
CA THR A 71 17.52 6.92 18.31
C THR A 71 17.86 5.46 17.98
N ASN A 72 17.53 4.52 18.86
CA ASN A 72 17.75 3.10 18.62
C ASN A 72 16.66 2.49 17.75
N TRP A 73 15.41 2.92 17.84
CA TRP A 73 14.26 2.30 17.15
C TRP A 73 13.73 3.09 15.95
N TYR A 74 14.12 4.36 15.84
CA TYR A 74 13.68 5.28 14.80
C TYR A 74 13.88 4.69 13.40
N PHE A 75 15.06 4.14 13.11
CA PHE A 75 15.35 3.64 11.77
C PHE A 75 14.50 2.41 11.39
N TYR A 76 14.34 1.44 12.28
CA TYR A 76 13.45 0.29 12.04
C TYR A 76 11.99 0.70 11.85
N ARG A 77 11.53 1.71 12.60
CA ARG A 77 10.21 2.31 12.44
C ARG A 77 10.05 2.96 11.07
N GLU A 78 11.01 3.78 10.64
CA GLU A 78 10.97 4.45 9.32
C GLU A 78 10.95 3.43 8.17
N LEU A 79 11.77 2.37 8.26
CA LEU A 79 11.74 1.28 7.29
C LEU A 79 10.38 0.60 7.22
N THR A 80 9.75 0.35 8.38
CA THR A 80 8.43 -0.25 8.48
C THR A 80 7.36 0.65 7.82
N ALA A 81 7.36 1.94 8.14
CA ALA A 81 6.45 2.91 7.55
C ALA A 81 6.63 3.02 6.02
N ALA A 82 7.88 3.02 5.55
CA ALA A 82 8.18 3.05 4.12
C ALA A 82 7.69 1.79 3.39
N VAL A 83 7.85 0.60 3.98
CA VAL A 83 7.29 -0.64 3.39
C VAL A 83 5.77 -0.55 3.29
N ARG A 84 5.08 -0.03 4.31
CA ARG A 84 3.61 0.14 4.27
C ARG A 84 3.19 0.98 3.08
N HIS A 85 3.77 2.17 2.93
CA HIS A 85 3.38 3.12 1.90
C HIS A 85 3.78 2.67 0.49
N LEU A 86 4.97 2.09 0.30
CA LEU A 86 5.38 1.52 -0.98
C LEU A 86 4.48 0.35 -1.39
N SER A 87 4.12 -0.51 -0.44
CA SER A 87 3.25 -1.66 -0.71
C SER A 87 1.82 -1.23 -1.02
N LEU A 88 1.30 -0.17 -0.36
CA LEU A 88 0.02 0.45 -0.70
C LEU A 88 0.01 0.95 -2.16
N ALA A 89 1.01 1.73 -2.54
CA ALA A 89 1.14 2.24 -3.90
C ALA A 89 1.23 1.10 -4.93
N ALA A 90 2.05 0.09 -4.66
CA ALA A 90 2.22 -1.04 -5.56
C ALA A 90 0.94 -1.88 -5.68
N ASN A 91 0.21 -2.06 -4.59
CA ASN A 91 -1.07 -2.77 -4.60
C ASN A 91 -2.12 -2.04 -5.45
N PHE A 92 -2.23 -0.71 -5.32
CA PHE A 92 -3.13 0.10 -6.14
C PHE A 92 -2.74 0.07 -7.62
N GLN A 93 -1.46 0.25 -7.93
CA GLN A 93 -0.99 0.17 -9.32
C GLN A 93 -1.27 -1.20 -9.94
N LYS A 94 -1.01 -2.29 -9.20
CA LYS A 94 -1.31 -3.65 -9.65
C LYS A 94 -2.81 -3.88 -9.83
N HIS A 95 -3.64 -3.32 -8.94
CA HIS A 95 -5.09 -3.39 -9.05
C HIS A 95 -5.60 -2.70 -10.32
N ILE A 96 -5.14 -1.47 -10.58
CA ILE A 96 -5.47 -0.72 -11.79
C ILE A 96 -5.05 -1.51 -13.04
N SER A 97 -3.82 -2.02 -13.05
CA SER A 97 -3.28 -2.79 -14.19
C SER A 97 -4.10 -4.06 -14.47
N ASN A 98 -4.46 -4.81 -13.43
CA ASN A 98 -5.30 -6.00 -13.55
C ASN A 98 -6.72 -5.69 -14.06
N ARG A 99 -7.23 -4.48 -13.75
CA ARG A 99 -8.60 -4.08 -14.10
C ARG A 99 -8.70 -3.37 -15.45
N LEU A 100 -7.60 -2.82 -15.96
CA LEU A 100 -7.56 -2.00 -17.17
C LEU A 100 -8.23 -2.68 -18.38
N VAL A 101 -7.94 -3.97 -18.58
CA VAL A 101 -8.49 -4.77 -19.69
C VAL A 101 -10.02 -4.93 -19.63
N PHE A 102 -10.64 -4.76 -18.46
CA PHE A 102 -12.09 -4.91 -18.30
C PHE A 102 -12.87 -3.61 -18.49
N TYR A 103 -12.19 -2.47 -18.66
CA TYR A 103 -12.85 -1.17 -18.83
C TYR A 103 -13.22 -0.83 -20.28
N ASP A 104 -12.82 -1.66 -21.26
CA ASP A 104 -13.10 -1.47 -22.69
C ASP A 104 -12.84 -0.03 -23.17
N LEU A 105 -11.70 0.54 -22.74
CA LEU A 105 -11.32 1.91 -23.06
C LEU A 105 -10.78 1.99 -24.50
N ALA A 106 -11.29 2.96 -25.26
CA ALA A 106 -10.94 3.12 -26.68
C ALA A 106 -9.46 3.45 -26.93
N ASP A 107 -8.82 4.18 -26.00
CA ASP A 107 -7.39 4.51 -26.04
C ASP A 107 -6.87 4.63 -24.60
N VAL A 108 -5.76 3.96 -24.33
CA VAL A 108 -5.06 3.99 -23.04
C VAL A 108 -3.65 4.56 -23.16
N GLY A 109 -3.22 4.99 -24.36
CA GLY A 109 -1.91 5.58 -24.60
C GLY A 109 -0.75 4.77 -24.02
N ASP A 110 0.15 5.45 -23.30
CA ASP A 110 1.28 4.85 -22.60
C ASP A 110 0.95 4.46 -21.14
N PHE A 111 -0.32 4.56 -20.71
CA PHE A 111 -0.70 4.36 -19.31
C PHE A 111 -0.31 2.98 -18.76
N SER A 112 -0.46 1.92 -19.57
CA SER A 112 -0.06 0.57 -19.19
C SER A 112 1.47 0.46 -18.99
N GLU A 113 2.24 1.02 -19.93
CA GLU A 113 3.71 1.00 -19.90
C GLU A 113 4.24 1.80 -18.70
N GLN A 114 3.74 3.02 -18.50
CA GLN A 114 4.10 3.86 -17.34
C GLN A 114 3.70 3.20 -16.02
N GLY A 115 2.56 2.50 -16.01
CA GLY A 115 2.09 1.73 -14.87
C GLY A 115 2.99 0.57 -14.50
N GLU A 116 3.48 -0.17 -15.50
CA GLU A 116 4.47 -1.24 -15.30
C GLU A 116 5.81 -0.70 -14.81
N ALA A 117 6.33 0.37 -15.44
CA ALA A 117 7.57 1.01 -15.01
C ALA A 117 7.50 1.52 -13.57
N THR A 118 6.36 2.10 -13.17
CA THR A 118 6.10 2.53 -11.80
C THR A 118 6.10 1.34 -10.84
N LEU A 119 5.46 0.23 -11.22
CA LEU A 119 5.41 -0.97 -10.40
C LEU A 119 6.79 -1.62 -10.22
N ASP A 120 7.60 -1.65 -11.28
CA ASP A 120 8.98 -2.15 -11.26
C ASP A 120 9.88 -1.31 -10.35
N PHE A 121 9.71 0.01 -10.37
CA PHE A 121 10.38 0.90 -9.43
C PHE A 121 10.01 0.58 -7.97
N LEU A 122 8.72 0.42 -7.67
CA LEU A 122 8.23 0.11 -6.33
C LEU A 122 8.72 -1.26 -5.84
N ASN A 123 8.68 -2.27 -6.69
CA ASN A 123 9.21 -3.61 -6.40
C ASN A 123 10.71 -3.55 -6.14
N SER A 124 11.45 -2.82 -6.97
CA SER A 124 12.89 -2.62 -6.81
C SER A 124 13.24 -1.94 -5.49
N ALA A 125 12.44 -0.96 -5.06
CA ALA A 125 12.61 -0.31 -3.77
C ALA A 125 12.39 -1.30 -2.61
N LEU A 126 11.28 -2.06 -2.63
CA LEU A 126 10.99 -3.09 -1.62
C LEU A 126 12.10 -4.15 -1.54
N MET A 127 12.59 -4.63 -2.69
CA MET A 127 13.68 -5.60 -2.77
C MET A 127 14.99 -5.08 -2.18
N LYS A 128 15.33 -3.81 -2.43
CA LYS A 128 16.53 -3.18 -1.85
C LYS A 128 16.40 -2.91 -0.35
N MET A 129 15.17 -2.63 0.12
CA MET A 129 14.90 -2.38 1.54
C MET A 129 14.92 -3.65 2.38
N ALA A 130 14.42 -4.77 1.86
CA ALA A 130 14.33 -6.04 2.58
C ALA A 130 15.64 -6.46 3.29
N PRO A 131 16.82 -6.49 2.66
CA PRO A 131 18.06 -6.83 3.35
C PRO A 131 18.50 -5.79 4.39
N VAL A 132 18.13 -4.51 4.21
CA VAL A 132 18.40 -3.44 5.20
C VAL A 132 17.54 -3.66 6.45
N ILE A 133 16.26 -4.00 6.27
CA ILE A 133 15.32 -4.32 7.34
C ILE A 133 15.80 -5.53 8.14
N LEU A 134 16.23 -6.60 7.46
CA LEU A 134 16.73 -7.81 8.13
C LEU A 134 17.97 -7.51 8.98
N LYS A 135 18.92 -6.72 8.46
CA LYS A 135 20.11 -6.29 9.23
C LYS A 135 19.74 -5.43 10.43
N GLU A 136 18.78 -4.52 10.27
CA GLU A 136 18.34 -3.65 11.35
C GLU A 136 17.62 -4.43 12.46
N ALA A 137 16.76 -5.39 12.09
CA ALA A 137 16.12 -6.27 13.04
C ALA A 137 17.13 -7.12 13.83
N GLN A 138 18.19 -7.62 13.16
CA GLN A 138 19.30 -8.30 13.84
C GLN A 138 20.06 -7.38 14.80
N ARG A 139 20.35 -6.14 14.40
CA ARG A 139 20.99 -5.13 15.27
C ARG A 139 20.17 -4.86 16.54
N LEU A 140 18.84 -4.83 16.39
CA LEU A 140 17.86 -4.68 17.47
C LEU A 140 17.62 -5.96 18.27
N LYS A 141 18.29 -7.07 17.92
CA LYS A 141 18.15 -8.41 18.55
C LYS A 141 16.73 -8.96 18.47
N ILE A 142 15.97 -8.57 17.45
CA ILE A 142 14.67 -9.17 17.14
C ILE A 142 14.94 -10.57 16.58
N GLN A 143 14.27 -11.58 17.13
CA GLN A 143 14.44 -12.96 16.67
C GLN A 143 14.00 -13.09 15.21
N MET A 144 14.88 -13.65 14.37
CA MET A 144 14.55 -13.95 12.97
C MET A 144 13.48 -15.06 12.89
N PRO A 145 12.58 -15.00 11.91
CA PRO A 145 11.55 -16.02 11.76
C PRO A 145 12.18 -17.39 11.47
N ALA A 146 11.65 -18.44 12.11
CA ALA A 146 12.14 -19.81 11.95
C ALA A 146 11.72 -20.43 10.61
N THR A 147 10.68 -19.89 9.98
CA THR A 147 10.17 -20.31 8.68
C THR A 147 10.13 -19.10 7.74
N ALA A 148 10.18 -19.37 6.43
CA ALA A 148 9.99 -18.35 5.40
C ALA A 148 8.69 -18.63 4.64
N TYR A 149 8.13 -17.60 4.00
CA TYR A 149 7.09 -17.80 2.99
C TYR A 149 7.68 -18.41 1.72
N ALA A 150 6.82 -19.07 0.95
CA ALA A 150 7.08 -19.58 -0.39
C ALA A 150 6.14 -18.90 -1.41
N ALA A 151 6.40 -19.10 -2.70
CA ALA A 151 5.57 -18.53 -3.76
C ALA A 151 4.10 -18.96 -3.66
N ALA A 152 3.83 -20.17 -3.14
CA ALA A 152 2.47 -20.68 -2.92
C ALA A 152 1.67 -19.90 -1.87
N ASP A 153 2.32 -19.17 -0.97
CA ASP A 153 1.65 -18.31 0.03
C ASP A 153 1.10 -17.01 -0.59
N PHE A 154 1.52 -16.69 -1.82
CA PHE A 154 1.21 -15.45 -2.50
C PHE A 154 0.58 -15.66 -3.89
N PRO A 155 -0.55 -16.39 -4.00
CA PRO A 155 -1.21 -16.62 -5.29
C PRO A 155 -1.67 -15.31 -5.96
N SER A 156 -1.78 -15.34 -7.28
CA SER A 156 -2.43 -14.28 -8.06
C SER A 156 -3.94 -14.28 -7.81
N VAL A 157 -4.55 -13.09 -7.84
CA VAL A 157 -6.01 -12.92 -7.76
C VAL A 157 -6.67 -13.12 -9.12
N VAL A 158 -5.93 -12.91 -10.21
CA VAL A 158 -6.47 -13.03 -11.57
C VAL A 158 -6.57 -14.50 -11.96
N THR A 159 -7.76 -14.92 -12.35
CA THR A 159 -8.03 -16.23 -12.94
C THR A 159 -8.80 -16.05 -14.25
N SER A 160 -8.89 -17.11 -15.07
CA SER A 160 -9.69 -17.10 -16.29
C SER A 160 -11.18 -17.41 -16.05
N GLN A 161 -11.60 -17.53 -14.80
CA GLN A 161 -12.97 -17.92 -14.43
C GLN A 161 -13.73 -16.70 -13.91
N MET A 162 -14.98 -16.58 -14.35
CA MET A 162 -15.97 -15.64 -13.80
C MET A 162 -17.09 -16.45 -13.18
N LEU A 163 -17.71 -15.91 -12.12
CA LEU A 163 -18.92 -16.47 -11.55
C LEU A 163 -20.13 -16.06 -12.41
N ASP A 164 -21.17 -16.88 -12.40
CA ASP A 164 -22.43 -16.58 -13.08
C ASP A 164 -23.12 -15.37 -12.41
N TYR A 165 -23.74 -14.51 -13.24
CA TYR A 165 -24.55 -13.39 -12.76
C TYR A 165 -25.97 -13.88 -12.43
N ASP A 166 -26.17 -14.39 -11.22
CA ASP A 166 -27.42 -15.03 -10.77
C ASP A 166 -28.21 -14.24 -9.70
N ILE A 167 -27.81 -12.99 -9.44
CA ILE A 167 -28.51 -12.08 -8.52
C ILE A 167 -29.61 -11.31 -9.28
N ASP A 168 -30.84 -11.33 -8.75
CA ASP A 168 -32.00 -10.63 -9.30
C ASP A 168 -32.02 -9.16 -8.83
N ASP A 169 -31.51 -8.24 -9.64
CA ASP A 169 -31.50 -6.80 -9.36
C ASP A 169 -32.79 -6.10 -9.84
N LYS A 170 -33.54 -5.54 -8.87
CA LYS A 170 -34.92 -5.06 -9.04
C LYS A 170 -35.05 -3.55 -9.31
N ASP A 171 -33.98 -2.77 -9.34
CA ASP A 171 -34.04 -1.29 -9.31
C ASP A 171 -33.46 -0.56 -10.56
N LYS A 172 -33.73 -1.07 -11.78
CA LYS A 172 -33.10 -0.58 -13.03
C LYS A 172 -33.52 0.83 -13.51
N ASP A 173 -34.56 1.46 -12.96
CA ASP A 173 -35.21 2.63 -13.58
C ASP A 173 -34.65 4.03 -13.17
N GLN A 174 -33.64 4.15 -12.29
CA GLN A 174 -33.10 5.44 -11.84
C GLN A 174 -31.81 5.94 -12.51
N GLN A 175 -31.25 5.18 -13.47
CA GLN A 175 -29.88 5.37 -13.98
C GLN A 175 -29.61 6.77 -14.60
N LYS A 176 -30.51 7.28 -15.46
CA LYS A 176 -30.26 8.49 -16.26
C LYS A 176 -29.99 9.75 -15.43
N LYS A 177 -30.72 9.94 -14.32
CA LYS A 177 -30.58 11.12 -13.46
C LYS A 177 -29.25 11.12 -12.71
N ASN A 178 -28.81 9.94 -12.27
CA ASN A 178 -27.58 9.78 -11.50
C ASN A 178 -26.34 9.93 -12.39
N ILE A 179 -26.39 9.48 -13.65
CA ILE A 179 -25.30 9.66 -14.62
C ILE A 179 -24.96 11.14 -14.81
N VAL A 180 -25.93 12.03 -15.06
CA VAL A 180 -25.66 13.46 -15.29
C VAL A 180 -24.98 14.12 -14.07
N LYS A 181 -25.45 13.76 -12.87
CA LYS A 181 -24.87 14.26 -11.62
C LYS A 181 -23.42 13.77 -11.45
N ILE A 182 -23.19 12.47 -11.61
CA ILE A 182 -21.86 11.86 -11.51
C ILE A 182 -20.89 12.46 -12.54
N SER A 183 -21.31 12.63 -13.80
CA SER A 183 -20.47 13.26 -14.81
C SER A 183 -20.11 14.70 -14.45
N SER A 184 -21.03 15.45 -13.86
CA SER A 184 -20.76 16.83 -13.40
C SER A 184 -19.78 16.86 -12.22
N GLU A 185 -19.94 15.94 -11.26
CA GLU A 185 -19.01 15.79 -10.13
C GLU A 185 -17.62 15.37 -10.59
N PHE A 186 -17.53 14.43 -11.54
CA PHE A 186 -16.27 14.03 -12.19
C PHE A 186 -15.54 15.22 -12.81
N LEU A 187 -16.23 16.04 -13.62
CA LEU A 187 -15.62 17.21 -14.26
C LEU A 187 -15.14 18.24 -13.24
N ASN A 188 -15.87 18.42 -12.14
CA ASN A 188 -15.44 19.32 -11.06
C ASN A 188 -14.19 18.79 -10.34
N ILE A 189 -14.12 17.48 -10.07
CA ILE A 189 -12.95 16.83 -9.49
C ILE A 189 -11.74 16.96 -10.43
N ALA A 190 -11.92 16.66 -11.72
CA ALA A 190 -10.87 16.78 -12.74
C ALA A 190 -10.33 18.22 -12.83
N LYS A 191 -11.20 19.22 -12.83
CA LYS A 191 -10.81 20.64 -12.82
C LYS A 191 -10.00 21.02 -11.59
N SER A 192 -10.35 20.49 -10.41
CA SER A 192 -9.56 20.73 -9.19
C SER A 192 -8.20 20.03 -9.22
N PHE A 193 -8.14 18.84 -9.84
CA PHE A 193 -6.91 18.07 -9.97
C PHE A 193 -5.91 18.72 -10.93
N ASP A 194 -6.39 19.29 -12.04
CA ASP A 194 -5.53 19.95 -13.02
C ASP A 194 -4.72 21.12 -12.41
N GLN A 195 -5.24 21.75 -11.35
CA GLN A 195 -4.52 22.79 -10.60
C GLN A 195 -3.28 22.26 -9.87
N LEU A 196 -3.26 20.96 -9.55
CA LEU A 196 -2.11 20.31 -8.89
C LEU A 196 -0.95 20.11 -9.86
N LYS A 197 -1.21 20.11 -11.19
CA LYS A 197 -0.21 19.90 -12.25
C LYS A 197 0.74 18.77 -11.91
N PHE A 198 0.21 17.60 -11.53
CA PHE A 198 1.01 16.45 -11.09
C PHE A 198 0.71 15.24 -11.98
N TYR A 199 0.90 15.41 -13.29
CA TYR A 199 0.67 14.36 -14.28
C TYR A 199 1.89 14.09 -15.17
N ASP A 200 2.99 14.82 -14.97
CA ASP A 200 4.27 14.60 -15.67
C ASP A 200 5.34 14.05 -14.70
N PRO A 201 6.34 13.30 -15.21
CA PRO A 201 7.52 12.96 -14.42
C PRO A 201 8.35 14.21 -14.06
N TYR A 202 8.62 14.39 -12.76
CA TYR A 202 9.43 15.50 -12.25
C TYR A 202 10.85 15.08 -11.92
N PRO A 203 11.87 15.89 -12.24
CA PRO A 203 13.20 15.73 -11.68
C PRO A 203 13.18 15.79 -10.15
N TYR A 204 14.09 15.06 -9.49
CA TYR A 204 14.16 15.00 -8.03
C TYR A 204 14.15 16.38 -7.35
N LYS A 205 14.88 17.36 -7.91
CA LYS A 205 14.92 18.72 -7.36
C LYS A 205 13.57 19.43 -7.41
N GLU A 206 12.76 19.17 -8.44
CA GLU A 206 11.43 19.75 -8.58
C GLU A 206 10.44 19.08 -7.62
N ILE A 207 10.54 17.76 -7.43
CA ILE A 207 9.74 17.04 -6.43
C ILE A 207 9.92 17.65 -5.03
N LEU A 208 11.16 18.00 -4.65
CA LEU A 208 11.46 18.65 -3.36
C LEU A 208 10.84 20.06 -3.22
N THR A 209 10.52 20.73 -4.32
CA THR A 209 9.79 22.02 -4.29
C THR A 209 8.27 21.83 -4.30
N LEU A 210 7.78 20.69 -4.78
CA LEU A 210 6.36 20.37 -4.82
C LEU A 210 5.87 19.79 -3.50
N VAL A 211 6.67 18.94 -2.85
CA VAL A 211 6.34 18.25 -1.60
C VAL A 211 7.17 18.84 -0.45
N PRO A 212 6.57 19.37 0.63
CA PRO A 212 5.13 19.33 0.97
C PRO A 212 4.33 20.57 0.53
N GLU A 213 4.94 21.55 -0.15
CA GLU A 213 4.38 22.90 -0.34
C GLU A 213 3.06 22.90 -1.12
N ARG A 214 3.03 22.24 -2.28
CA ARG A 214 1.83 22.11 -3.13
C ARG A 214 1.11 20.78 -2.93
N MET A 215 1.88 19.73 -2.70
CA MET A 215 1.40 18.37 -2.54
C MET A 215 1.82 17.83 -1.19
N ASN A 216 0.85 17.42 -0.38
CA ASN A 216 1.09 16.80 0.91
C ASN A 216 -0.02 15.78 1.22
N GLU A 217 0.12 15.07 2.34
CA GLU A 217 -0.83 14.04 2.77
C GLU A 217 -2.26 14.55 2.87
N VAL A 218 -2.47 15.79 3.35
CA VAL A 218 -3.81 16.36 3.53
C VAL A 218 -4.49 16.56 2.18
N GLU A 219 -3.78 17.15 1.21
CA GLU A 219 -4.32 17.38 -0.13
C GLU A 219 -4.59 16.06 -0.87
N ILE A 220 -3.67 15.09 -0.80
CA ILE A 220 -3.86 13.77 -1.42
C ILE A 220 -5.07 13.04 -0.80
N ARG A 221 -5.19 13.04 0.52
CA ARG A 221 -6.29 12.37 1.22
C ARG A 221 -7.64 13.03 0.93
N ARG A 222 -7.68 14.36 0.79
CA ARG A 222 -8.88 15.07 0.34
C ARG A 222 -9.29 14.61 -1.05
N TYR A 223 -8.33 14.49 -1.96
CA TYR A 223 -8.60 14.03 -3.32
C TYR A 223 -9.09 12.57 -3.36
N GLU A 224 -8.42 11.68 -2.63
CA GLU A 224 -8.82 10.28 -2.46
C GLU A 224 -10.29 10.17 -2.03
N MET A 225 -10.70 10.94 -1.02
CA MET A 225 -12.09 10.96 -0.54
C MET A 225 -13.09 11.43 -1.60
N LEU A 226 -12.74 12.45 -2.40
CA LEU A 226 -13.61 12.93 -3.48
C LEU A 226 -13.82 11.88 -4.57
N VAL A 227 -12.73 11.24 -5.02
CA VAL A 227 -12.78 10.17 -6.03
C VAL A 227 -13.52 8.95 -5.49
N HIS A 228 -13.26 8.55 -4.25
CA HIS A 228 -13.95 7.41 -3.61
C HIS A 228 -15.46 7.64 -3.50
N ASN A 229 -15.90 8.86 -3.15
CA ASN A 229 -17.33 9.19 -3.08
C ASN A 229 -18.00 9.13 -4.47
N LEU A 230 -17.30 9.58 -5.50
CA LEU A 230 -17.77 9.49 -6.88
C LEU A 230 -17.91 8.02 -7.32
N GLN A 231 -16.89 7.19 -7.05
CA GLN A 231 -16.89 5.75 -7.34
C GLN A 231 -18.05 5.05 -6.61
N SER A 232 -18.20 5.30 -5.31
CA SER A 232 -19.30 4.74 -4.51
C SER A 232 -20.67 5.11 -5.09
N SER A 233 -20.83 6.34 -5.56
CA SER A 233 -22.08 6.81 -6.19
C SER A 233 -22.31 6.13 -7.53
N PHE A 234 -21.27 5.92 -8.32
CA PHE A 234 -21.35 5.21 -9.59
C PHE A 234 -21.72 3.73 -9.41
N ASP A 235 -21.08 3.05 -8.47
CA ASP A 235 -21.35 1.64 -8.16
C ASP A 235 -22.74 1.43 -7.54
N THR A 236 -23.29 2.44 -6.85
CA THR A 236 -24.62 2.35 -6.25
C THR A 236 -25.75 2.66 -7.23
N TYR A 237 -25.53 3.63 -8.13
CA TYR A 237 -26.63 4.27 -8.87
C TYR A 237 -26.57 4.08 -10.39
N VAL A 238 -25.46 3.55 -10.92
CA VAL A 238 -25.23 3.38 -12.35
C VAL A 238 -24.99 1.91 -12.66
N ILE A 239 -23.94 1.32 -12.07
CA ILE A 239 -23.72 -0.12 -12.17
C ILE A 239 -24.70 -0.81 -11.23
N HIS A 240 -25.46 -1.75 -11.79
CA HIS A 240 -26.26 -2.73 -11.08
C HIS A 240 -25.58 -4.04 -11.44
N GLY A 241 -25.22 -4.86 -10.44
CA GLY A 241 -24.42 -6.08 -10.59
C GLY A 241 -24.81 -6.86 -11.84
#